data_AF-A0A349B8M6-F1
#
_entry.id   AF-A0A349B8M6-F1
#
_cell.length_a   1.000
_cell.length_b   1.000
_cell.length_c   1.000
_cell.angle_alpha   90.00
_cell.angle_beta   90.00
_cell.angle_gamma   90.00
#
_symmetry.space_group_name_H-M   'P 1'
#
loop_
_entity.id
_entity.type
_entity.pdbx_description
1 polymer ?
#
loop_
_entity_poly.entity_id
_entity_poly.type
_entity_poly.pdbx_seq_one_letter_code
_entity_poly.pdbx_strand_id
1 'polypeptide(L)'
;VFVGGPVSPEGAICLARCRSAGPQESLFAGTPEHEPTALFKPITTTIGAVDLHGDPSDAPGGITALRVFAGYAGWSGGQLELELESGGWYVLEADDDDVFTDTPERLWRDVLHRQPGSLRSVAYFPRDPRWN
;
A
#
# COMPACT_ATOMS: atom_id res chain seq x y z
N VAL A 1 12.09 2.81 8.22
CA VAL A 1 10.78 3.50 8.12
C VAL A 1 10.75 4.22 6.79
N PHE A 2 9.70 4.04 6.00
CA PHE A 2 9.51 4.65 4.68
C PHE A 2 8.70 5.93 4.80
N VAL A 3 8.78 6.82 3.81
CA VAL A 3 7.93 8.01 3.75
C VAL A 3 6.64 7.63 3.02
N GLY A 4 5.50 7.68 3.69
CA GLY A 4 4.19 7.41 3.11
C GLY A 4 3.53 8.65 2.51
N GLY A 5 3.88 9.84 2.99
CA GLY A 5 3.45 11.11 2.42
C GLY A 5 3.50 12.27 3.40
N PRO A 6 3.06 13.47 2.98
CA PRO A 6 3.21 14.70 3.76
C PRO A 6 2.19 14.85 4.89
N VAL A 7 1.11 14.06 4.91
CA VAL A 7 0.05 14.18 5.91
C VAL A 7 0.41 13.36 7.15
N SER A 8 0.29 13.98 8.33
CA SER A 8 0.57 13.37 9.64
C SER A 8 1.93 12.64 9.69
N PRO A 9 3.06 13.31 9.44
CA PRO A 9 4.37 12.65 9.34
C PRO A 9 4.83 12.00 10.65
N GLU A 10 4.26 12.43 11.78
CA GLU A 10 4.48 11.81 13.10
C GLU A 10 3.69 10.50 13.29
N GLY A 11 2.66 10.28 12.47
CA GLY A 11 1.87 9.05 12.46
C GLY A 11 2.56 7.95 11.65
N ALA A 12 2.33 6.70 12.03
CA ALA A 12 2.84 5.54 11.32
C ALA A 12 1.69 4.66 10.82
N ILE A 13 1.80 4.21 9.56
CA ILE A 13 0.97 3.16 8.98
C ILE A 13 1.85 1.94 8.78
N CYS A 14 1.40 0.79 9.28
CA CYS A 14 2.09 -0.47 9.12
C CYS A 14 1.32 -1.39 8.18
N LEU A 15 1.99 -1.88 7.15
CA LEU A 15 1.45 -2.89 6.23
C LEU A 15 2.14 -4.22 6.50
N ALA A 16 1.35 -5.29 6.59
CA ALA A 16 1.82 -6.64 6.82
C ALA A 16 1.31 -7.58 5.72
N ARG A 17 2.16 -8.54 5.34
CA ARG A 17 1.77 -9.69 4.54
C ARG A 17 1.49 -10.87 5.46
N CYS A 18 0.38 -11.56 5.22
CA CYS A 18 -0.05 -12.72 5.96
C CYS A 18 -0.14 -13.93 5.02
N ARG A 19 0.20 -15.14 5.50
CA ARG A 19 0.12 -16.39 4.69
C ARG A 19 -1.30 -16.74 4.26
N SER A 20 -2.27 -16.33 5.05
CA SER A 20 -3.69 -16.48 4.76
C SER A 20 -4.39 -15.37 5.52
N ALA A 21 -4.59 -14.21 4.89
CA ALA A 21 -5.69 -13.37 5.34
C ALA A 21 -6.94 -14.16 4.91
N GLY A 22 -7.60 -14.81 5.87
CA GLY A 22 -8.75 -15.68 5.59
C GLY A 22 -9.83 -14.98 4.75
N PRO A 23 -10.85 -15.70 4.25
CA PRO A 23 -11.93 -15.08 3.50
C PRO A 23 -12.49 -13.87 4.26
N GLN A 24 -12.67 -12.73 3.58
CA GLN A 24 -13.10 -11.45 4.18
C GLN A 24 -14.32 -11.59 5.12
N GLU A 25 -15.13 -12.64 4.94
CA GLU A 25 -16.31 -12.97 5.74
C GLU A 25 -15.99 -13.43 7.17
N SER A 26 -14.84 -14.06 7.45
CA SER A 26 -14.52 -14.57 8.80
C SER A 26 -14.02 -13.48 9.77
N LEU A 27 -13.67 -12.30 9.26
CA LEU A 27 -13.23 -11.15 10.07
C LEU A 27 -14.41 -10.40 10.72
N PHE A 28 -15.64 -10.63 10.26
CA PHE A 28 -16.86 -10.05 10.83
C PHE A 28 -17.58 -11.00 11.81
N ALA A 29 -17.01 -12.19 12.07
CA ALA A 29 -17.59 -13.18 12.99
C ALA A 29 -17.26 -12.90 14.48
N GLY A 30 -17.23 -11.62 14.87
CA GLY A 30 -17.13 -11.20 16.27
C GLY A 30 -18.52 -11.04 16.88
N THR A 31 -18.69 -11.41 18.15
CA THR A 31 -19.89 -11.09 18.92
C THR A 31 -20.11 -9.56 18.96
N PRO A 32 -21.35 -9.06 18.91
CA PRO A 32 -21.69 -7.63 18.74
C PRO A 32 -21.33 -6.72 19.93
N GLU A 33 -20.57 -7.23 20.90
CA GLU A 33 -20.27 -6.59 22.19
C GLU A 33 -18.84 -6.05 22.30
N HIS A 34 -17.98 -6.28 21.31
CA HIS A 34 -16.69 -5.62 21.18
C HIS A 34 -16.58 -5.07 19.75
N GLU A 35 -16.31 -3.77 19.59
CA GLU A 35 -15.87 -3.27 18.28
C GLU A 35 -14.68 -4.11 17.85
N PRO A 36 -14.68 -4.68 16.63
CA PRO A 36 -13.55 -5.46 16.16
C PRO A 36 -12.38 -4.48 16.01
N THR A 37 -11.58 -4.35 17.07
CA THR A 37 -10.22 -3.83 17.00
C THR A 37 -9.41 -4.92 16.32
N ALA A 38 -9.75 -5.18 15.05
CA ALA A 38 -9.09 -6.19 14.27
C ALA A 38 -7.66 -5.70 14.09
N LEU A 39 -6.71 -6.40 14.74
CA LEU A 39 -5.28 -6.16 14.59
C LEU A 39 -4.92 -6.01 13.11
N PHE A 40 -5.62 -6.71 12.22
CA PHE A 40 -5.38 -6.71 10.79
C PHE A 40 -6.62 -6.26 10.01
N LYS A 41 -6.47 -5.17 9.25
CA LYS A 41 -7.46 -4.67 8.29
C LYS A 41 -7.03 -5.04 6.86
N PRO A 42 -7.69 -5.99 6.19
CA PRO A 42 -7.27 -6.46 4.87
C PRO A 42 -7.40 -5.35 3.80
N ILE A 43 -6.42 -5.30 2.90
CA ILE A 43 -6.39 -4.42 1.71
C ILE A 43 -6.43 -5.29 0.45
N THR A 44 -5.60 -6.33 0.40
CA THR A 44 -5.59 -7.36 -0.66
C THR A 44 -5.84 -8.74 -0.04
N THR A 45 -5.73 -9.80 -0.84
CA THR A 45 -5.82 -11.18 -0.36
C THR A 45 -4.71 -11.56 0.61
N THR A 46 -3.52 -10.96 0.50
CA THR A 46 -2.40 -11.29 1.40
C THR A 46 -1.91 -10.11 2.24
N ILE A 47 -2.31 -8.88 1.91
CA ILE A 47 -1.82 -7.65 2.54
C ILE A 47 -2.92 -6.97 3.33
N GLY A 48 -2.56 -6.43 4.49
CA GLY A 48 -3.45 -5.58 5.29
C GLY A 48 -2.68 -4.60 6.15
N ALA A 49 -3.40 -3.57 6.62
CA ALA A 49 -2.90 -2.67 7.64
C ALA A 49 -2.94 -3.35 9.00
N VAL A 50 -1.86 -3.23 9.77
CA VAL A 50 -1.75 -3.82 11.10
C VAL A 50 -1.71 -2.73 12.18
N ASP A 51 -2.47 -2.91 13.25
CA ASP A 51 -2.35 -2.08 14.45
C ASP A 51 -1.03 -2.40 15.17
N LEU A 52 -0.20 -1.38 15.33
CA LEU A 52 1.11 -1.48 15.98
C LEU A 52 1.03 -1.66 17.50
N HIS A 53 -0.13 -1.49 18.11
CA HIS A 53 -0.33 -1.60 19.56
C HIS A 53 -0.76 -3.00 20.01
N GLY A 54 -1.20 -3.86 19.09
CA GLY A 54 -1.61 -5.23 19.42
C GLY A 54 -0.46 -6.25 19.27
N ASP A 55 -0.74 -7.50 19.66
CA ASP A 55 0.25 -8.58 19.57
C ASP A 55 0.37 -9.08 18.12
N PRO A 56 1.58 -9.08 17.51
CA PRO A 56 1.78 -9.59 16.16
C PRO A 56 1.40 -11.07 15.99
N SER A 57 1.31 -11.83 17.08
CA SER A 57 0.88 -13.24 17.10
C SER A 57 -0.61 -13.40 16.78
N ASP A 58 -1.42 -12.34 16.94
CA ASP A 58 -2.86 -12.35 16.63
C ASP A 58 -3.14 -12.14 15.14
N ALA A 59 -2.11 -11.91 14.32
CA ALA A 59 -2.25 -11.76 12.87
C ALA A 59 -2.58 -13.11 12.18
N PRO A 60 -3.50 -13.12 11.20
CA PRO A 60 -3.99 -14.35 10.60
C PRO A 60 -2.90 -15.11 9.83
N GLY A 61 -2.66 -16.38 10.18
CA GLY A 61 -1.65 -17.24 9.52
C GLY A 61 -0.19 -16.83 9.77
N GLY A 62 0.05 -15.83 10.61
CA GLY A 62 1.34 -15.23 10.91
C GLY A 62 1.83 -14.25 9.83
N ILE A 63 2.54 -13.21 10.29
CA ILE A 63 3.14 -12.18 9.43
C ILE A 63 4.40 -12.73 8.77
N THR A 64 4.48 -12.61 7.44
CA THR A 64 5.67 -13.00 6.65
C THR A 64 6.49 -11.83 6.17
N ALA A 65 5.89 -10.65 6.07
CA ALA A 65 6.58 -9.41 5.74
C ALA A 65 5.89 -8.22 6.41
N LEU A 66 6.66 -7.18 6.74
CA LEU A 66 6.15 -5.98 7.39
C LEU A 66 6.86 -4.74 6.84
N ARG A 67 6.11 -3.67 6.62
CA ARG A 67 6.64 -2.37 6.21
C ARG A 67 5.92 -1.22 6.90
N VAL A 68 6.70 -0.33 7.50
CA VAL A 68 6.20 0.86 8.21
C VAL A 68 6.46 2.11 7.39
N PHE A 69 5.41 2.91 7.22
CA PHE A 69 5.41 4.20 6.54
C PHE A 69 5.10 5.32 7.54
N ALA A 70 5.88 6.38 7.54
CA ALA A 70 5.62 7.62 8.26
C ALA A 70 4.76 8.55 7.39
N GLY A 71 3.62 8.98 7.92
CA GLY A 71 2.62 9.76 7.20
C GLY A 71 1.95 9.01 6.05
N TYR A 72 1.10 9.74 5.33
CA TYR A 72 0.39 9.23 4.15
C TYR A 72 0.12 10.34 3.13
N ALA A 73 -0.16 9.93 1.90
CA ALA A 73 -0.77 10.79 0.89
C ALA A 73 -2.29 10.68 1.01
N GLY A 74 -2.97 11.81 1.00
CA GLY A 74 -4.43 11.88 1.09
C GLY A 74 -4.98 12.88 0.10
N TRP A 75 -6.18 12.60 -0.40
CA TRP A 75 -6.92 13.46 -1.30
C TRP A 75 -8.14 14.00 -0.59
N SER A 76 -8.44 15.29 -0.78
CA SER A 76 -9.75 15.82 -0.43
C SER A 76 -10.82 15.31 -1.40
N GLY A 77 -12.11 15.46 -1.07
CA GLY A 77 -13.20 15.04 -1.95
C GLY A 77 -13.08 15.64 -3.36
N GLY A 78 -13.11 14.78 -4.39
CA GLY A 78 -13.00 15.18 -5.80
C GLY A 78 -11.58 15.49 -6.29
N GLN A 79 -10.57 15.52 -5.43
CA GLN A 79 -9.22 15.91 -5.82
C GLN A 79 -8.53 14.84 -6.68
N LEU A 80 -8.65 13.56 -6.30
CA LEU A 80 -8.04 12.47 -7.05
C LEU A 80 -8.60 12.39 -8.47
N GLU A 81 -9.90 12.58 -8.63
CA GLU A 81 -10.58 12.59 -9.91
C GLU A 81 -10.05 13.69 -10.83
N LEU A 82 -9.90 14.91 -10.31
CA LEU A 82 -9.31 16.04 -11.06
C LEU A 82 -7.85 15.78 -11.45
N GLU A 83 -7.07 15.15 -10.57
CA GLU A 83 -5.69 14.77 -10.86
C GLU A 83 -5.61 13.67 -11.93
N LEU A 84 -6.54 12.72 -11.93
CA LEU A 84 -6.64 11.69 -12.96
C LEU A 84 -7.04 12.28 -14.33
N GLU A 85 -8.04 13.17 -14.35
CA GLU A 85 -8.49 13.84 -15.58
C GLU A 85 -7.39 14.71 -16.21
N SER A 86 -6.53 15.31 -15.39
CA SER A 86 -5.38 16.09 -15.85
C SER A 86 -4.14 15.25 -16.21
N GLY A 87 -4.21 13.92 -16.07
CA GLY A 87 -3.11 13.01 -16.37
C GLY A 87 -1.98 13.00 -15.33
N GLY A 88 -2.28 13.40 -14.10
CA GLY A 88 -1.32 13.43 -12.98
C GLY A 88 -0.93 12.04 -12.45
N TRP A 89 -1.72 11.01 -12.75
CA TRP A 89 -1.49 9.65 -12.26
C TRP A 89 -1.72 8.57 -13.33
N TYR A 90 -0.94 7.49 -13.23
CA TYR A 90 -1.26 6.21 -13.84
C TYR A 90 -1.85 5.29 -12.78
N VAL A 91 -3.05 4.75 -13.04
CA VAL A 91 -3.67 3.74 -12.16
C VAL A 91 -3.35 2.37 -12.73
N LEU A 92 -2.61 1.57 -11.97
CA LEU A 92 -2.09 0.26 -12.39
C LEU A 92 -2.41 -0.77 -11.32
N GLU A 93 -2.48 -2.03 -11.72
CA GLU A 93 -2.62 -3.14 -10.78
C GLU A 93 -1.33 -3.29 -9.96
N ALA A 94 -1.49 -3.29 -8.63
CA ALA A 94 -0.41 -3.49 -7.70
C ALA A 94 -0.08 -4.98 -7.61
N ASP A 95 1.22 -5.31 -7.60
CA ASP A 95 1.69 -6.63 -7.19
C ASP A 95 1.91 -6.59 -5.67
N ASP A 96 1.53 -7.66 -4.96
CA ASP A 96 1.75 -7.74 -3.52
C ASP A 96 3.24 -7.53 -3.17
N ASP A 97 4.19 -7.91 -4.04
CA ASP A 97 5.64 -7.73 -3.85
C ASP A 97 6.11 -6.28 -3.97
N ASP A 98 5.33 -5.39 -4.60
CA ASP A 98 5.69 -3.98 -4.76
C ASP A 98 5.94 -3.30 -3.42
N VAL A 99 5.03 -3.53 -2.47
CA VAL A 99 5.09 -2.88 -1.16
C VAL A 99 6.17 -3.49 -0.27
N PHE A 100 6.72 -4.67 -0.59
CA PHE A 100 7.76 -5.34 0.21
C PHE A 100 9.11 -5.46 -0.50
N THR A 101 9.28 -4.85 -1.68
CA THR A 101 10.53 -4.88 -2.46
C THR A 101 11.77 -4.46 -1.68
N ASP A 102 12.89 -5.15 -1.90
CA ASP A 102 14.20 -4.79 -1.34
C ASP A 102 14.89 -3.64 -2.09
N THR A 103 14.37 -3.24 -3.26
CA THR A 103 14.93 -2.16 -4.10
C THR A 103 13.90 -1.04 -4.32
N PRO A 104 13.46 -0.32 -3.27
CA PRO A 104 12.40 0.69 -3.35
C PRO A 104 12.75 1.85 -4.30
N GLU A 105 14.03 2.17 -4.49
CA GLU A 105 14.49 3.19 -5.43
C GLU A 105 14.27 2.82 -6.90
N ARG A 106 14.08 1.53 -7.20
CA ARG A 106 13.77 1.00 -8.52
C ARG A 106 12.28 0.75 -8.74
N LEU A 107 11.49 0.70 -7.66
CA LEU A 107 10.08 0.30 -7.68
C LEU A 107 9.28 1.01 -8.78
N TRP A 108 9.41 2.34 -8.91
CA TRP A 108 8.72 3.10 -9.96
C TRP A 108 9.04 2.60 -11.37
N ARG A 109 10.34 2.36 -11.64
CA ARG A 109 10.80 1.84 -12.93
C ARG A 109 10.28 0.41 -13.14
N ASP A 110 10.32 -0.43 -12.12
CA ASP A 110 9.92 -1.83 -12.22
C ASP A 110 8.40 -1.96 -12.46
N VAL A 111 7.59 -1.16 -11.75
CA VAL A 111 6.14 -1.06 -11.93
C VAL A 111 5.77 -0.63 -13.35
N LEU A 112 6.41 0.41 -13.88
CA LEU A 112 6.15 0.86 -15.25
C LEU A 112 6.68 -0.12 -16.29
N HIS A 113 7.84 -0.73 -16.05
CA HIS A 113 8.49 -1.61 -17.01
C HIS A 113 7.71 -2.90 -17.26
N ARG A 114 6.95 -3.39 -16.27
CA ARG A 114 6.08 -4.57 -16.43
C ARG A 114 4.75 -4.27 -17.14
N GLN A 115 4.38 -3.00 -17.33
CA GLN A 115 3.12 -2.66 -18.01
C GLN A 115 3.19 -2.95 -19.51
N PRO A 116 2.09 -3.37 -20.14
CA PRO A 116 2.03 -3.54 -21.57
C PRO A 116 2.08 -2.19 -22.31
N GLY A 117 2.48 -2.22 -23.58
CA GLY A 117 2.39 -1.07 -24.48
C GLY A 117 3.33 0.08 -24.16
N SER A 118 2.86 1.31 -24.40
CA SER A 118 3.68 2.53 -24.33
C SER A 118 4.04 2.97 -22.91
N LEU A 119 3.34 2.50 -21.88
CA LEU A 119 3.65 2.79 -20.47
C LEU A 119 5.03 2.28 -20.07
N ARG A 120 5.48 1.16 -20.66
CA ARG A 120 6.84 0.64 -20.45
C ARG A 120 7.92 1.64 -20.85
N SER A 121 7.67 2.44 -21.89
CA SER A 121 8.60 3.47 -22.35
C SER A 121 8.70 4.63 -21.34
N VAL A 122 7.66 4.86 -20.54
CA VAL A 122 7.65 5.93 -19.52
C VAL A 122 8.68 5.66 -18.43
N ALA A 123 8.98 4.38 -18.15
CA ALA A 123 9.99 3.96 -17.18
C ALA A 123 11.40 4.52 -17.44
N TYR A 124 11.66 5.01 -18.66
CA TYR A 124 12.93 5.56 -19.08
C TYR A 124 12.97 7.10 -19.11
N PHE A 125 11.87 7.79 -18.80
CA PHE A 125 11.92 9.23 -18.68
C PHE A 125 12.81 9.64 -17.50
N PRO A 126 13.63 10.69 -17.67
CA PRO A 126 14.42 11.21 -16.57
C PRO A 126 13.48 11.69 -15.46
N ARG A 127 13.91 11.52 -14.20
CA ARG A 127 13.15 11.95 -13.01
C ARG A 127 12.84 13.46 -12.99
N ASP A 128 13.58 14.24 -13.78
CA ASP A 128 13.36 15.66 -13.99
C ASP A 128 13.25 15.92 -15.50
N PRO A 129 12.11 16.44 -16.00
CA PRO A 129 11.89 16.72 -17.43
C PRO A 129 12.90 17.70 -18.03
N ARG A 130 13.60 18.47 -17.19
CA ARG A 130 14.61 19.47 -17.58
C ARG A 130 15.98 18.86 -17.89
N TRP A 131 16.14 17.54 -17.73
CA TRP A 131 17.40 16.83 -18.00
C TRP A 131 17.52 16.37 -19.47
N ASN A 132 16.77 16.99 -20.40
CA ASN A 132 16.89 16.79 -21.86
C ASN A 132 17.53 18.01 -22.53
#